data_AF-A0A977Q051-F1
#
_entry.id   AF-A0A977Q051-F1
#
_cell.length_a   1.000
_cell.length_b   1.000
_cell.length_c   1.000
_cell.angle_alpha   90.00
_cell.angle_beta   90.00
_cell.angle_gamma   90.00
#
_symmetry.space_group_name_H-M   'P 1'
#
loop_
_entity.id
_entity.type
_entity.pdbx_description
1 polymer ?
#
loop_
_entity_poly.entity_id
_entity_poly.type
_entity_poly.pdbx_seq_one_letter_code
_entity_poly.pdbx_strand_id
1 'polypeptide(L)'
;MRFLLLLLLLIPMLSKAQEAPATEAELKKQILELNERMDQVQLNLVTSEKKFKRGILVATIGYTLTITGGLMLGRSNDQLGQGLLVAGGVTGAVGTVLMIDSFKYLGRAGRKDKK
;
A
#
# COMPACT_ATOMS: atom_id res chain seq x y z
N MET A 1 22.43 -46.27 -38.26
CA MET A 1 22.26 -44.80 -38.25
C MET A 1 20.90 -44.36 -37.72
N ARG A 2 19.77 -44.91 -38.18
CA ARG A 2 18.42 -44.55 -37.70
C ARG A 2 18.14 -44.80 -36.20
N PHE A 3 18.68 -45.89 -35.64
CA PHE A 3 18.53 -46.22 -34.21
C PHE A 3 19.33 -45.30 -33.26
N LEU A 4 20.47 -44.77 -33.73
CA LEU A 4 21.35 -43.89 -32.94
C LEU A 4 20.72 -42.49 -32.75
N LEU A 5 19.95 -42.04 -33.76
CA LEU A 5 19.24 -40.76 -33.76
C LEU A 5 18.02 -40.75 -32.81
N LEU A 6 17.38 -41.91 -32.61
CA LEU A 6 16.29 -42.09 -31.64
C LEU A 6 16.80 -42.08 -30.19
N LEU A 7 18.00 -42.60 -29.93
CA LEU A 7 18.60 -42.59 -28.59
C LEU A 7 19.01 -41.17 -28.15
N LEU A 8 19.41 -40.32 -29.10
CA LEU A 8 19.85 -38.95 -28.83
C LEU A 8 18.68 -38.02 -28.42
N LEU A 9 17.46 -38.32 -28.86
CA LEU A 9 16.23 -37.58 -28.54
C LEU A 9 15.68 -37.86 -27.13
N LEU A 10 16.15 -38.91 -26.45
CA LEU A 10 15.73 -39.28 -25.09
C LEU A 10 16.54 -38.59 -23.98
N ILE A 11 17.71 -38.06 -24.32
CA ILE A 11 18.63 -37.37 -23.39
C ILE A 11 18.00 -36.12 -22.72
N PRO A 12 17.24 -35.24 -23.41
CA PRO A 12 16.67 -34.06 -22.76
C PRO A 12 15.55 -34.38 -21.75
N MET A 13 14.94 -35.57 -21.81
CA MET A 13 13.90 -35.96 -20.83
C MET A 13 14.47 -36.39 -19.48
N LEU A 14 15.67 -36.94 -19.44
CA LEU A 14 16.35 -37.32 -18.19
C LEU A 14 16.87 -36.10 -17.41
N SER A 15 17.19 -35.00 -18.10
CA SER A 15 17.70 -33.77 -17.47
C SER A 15 16.65 -32.99 -16.68
N LYS A 16 15.35 -33.18 -16.99
CA LYS A 16 14.24 -32.54 -16.27
C LYS A 16 13.80 -33.29 -15.01
N ALA A 17 14.34 -34.49 -14.77
CA ALA A 17 13.98 -35.34 -13.63
C ALA A 17 14.89 -35.17 -12.40
N GLN A 18 15.96 -34.36 -12.49
CA GLN A 18 16.88 -34.06 -11.40
C GLN A 18 16.59 -32.70 -10.74
N GLU A 19 15.32 -32.32 -10.59
CA GLU A 19 14.99 -31.32 -9.57
C GLU A 19 15.20 -31.96 -8.20
N ALA A 20 16.31 -31.63 -7.56
CA ALA A 20 16.57 -32.03 -6.19
C ALA A 20 15.40 -31.56 -5.31
N PRO A 21 14.83 -32.42 -4.45
CA PRO A 21 13.78 -32.00 -3.54
C PRO A 21 14.31 -30.84 -2.68
N ALA A 22 13.51 -29.79 -2.50
CA ALA A 22 13.86 -28.64 -1.68
C ALA A 22 14.42 -29.13 -0.33
N THR A 23 15.66 -28.77 -0.05
CA THR A 23 16.33 -29.21 1.18
C THR A 23 15.64 -28.59 2.40
N GLU A 24 15.74 -29.24 3.56
CA GLU A 24 15.18 -28.70 4.82
C GLU A 24 15.65 -27.26 5.09
N ALA A 25 16.90 -26.94 4.72
CA ALA A 25 17.46 -25.61 4.80
C ALA A 25 16.77 -24.59 3.87
N GLU A 26 16.44 -24.99 2.64
CA GLU A 26 15.67 -24.16 1.70
C GLU A 26 14.24 -23.93 2.20
N LEU A 27 13.59 -24.93 2.78
CA LEU A 27 12.26 -24.79 3.33
C LEU A 27 12.24 -23.83 4.54
N LYS A 28 13.19 -23.98 5.48
CA LYS A 28 13.35 -23.06 6.60
C LYS A 28 13.60 -21.63 6.13
N LYS A 29 14.43 -21.46 5.10
CA LYS A 29 14.69 -20.15 4.48
C LYS A 29 13.42 -19.55 3.88
N GLN A 30 12.64 -20.33 3.12
CA GLN A 30 11.38 -19.86 2.54
C GLN A 30 10.36 -19.46 3.62
N ILE A 31 10.26 -20.22 4.70
CA ILE A 31 9.39 -19.86 5.84
C ILE A 31 9.85 -18.57 6.50
N LEU A 32 11.16 -18.39 6.70
CA LEU A 32 11.71 -17.17 7.27
C LEU A 32 11.43 -15.95 6.38
N GLU A 33 11.67 -16.06 5.07
CA GLU A 33 11.37 -15.00 4.10
C GLU A 33 9.87 -14.68 4.03
N LEU A 34 9.01 -15.70 4.18
CA LEU A 34 7.57 -15.51 4.21
C LEU A 34 7.14 -14.76 5.49
N ASN A 35 7.67 -15.14 6.64
CA ASN A 35 7.39 -14.47 7.91
C ASN A 35 7.84 -13.00 7.86
N GLU A 36 9.03 -12.73 7.34
CA GLU A 36 9.55 -11.37 7.18
C GLU A 36 8.64 -10.53 6.27
N ARG A 37 8.16 -11.10 5.15
CA ARG A 37 7.19 -10.43 4.27
C ARG A 37 5.86 -10.17 4.99
N MET A 38 5.36 -11.12 5.78
CA MET A 38 4.13 -10.96 6.55
C MET A 38 4.25 -9.85 7.59
N ASP A 39 5.39 -9.75 8.26
CA ASP A 39 5.67 -8.67 9.22
C ASP A 39 5.69 -7.31 8.53
N GLN A 40 6.32 -7.21 7.35
CA GLN A 40 6.32 -5.99 6.54
C GLN A 40 4.92 -5.58 6.09
N VAL A 41 4.09 -6.55 5.69
CA VAL A 41 2.69 -6.29 5.34
C VAL A 41 1.94 -5.72 6.55
N GLN A 42 2.06 -6.36 7.72
CA GLN A 42 1.41 -5.89 8.95
C GLN A 42 1.84 -4.47 9.34
N LEU A 43 3.14 -4.17 9.30
CA LEU A 43 3.67 -2.84 9.59
C LEU A 43 3.11 -1.77 8.63
N ASN A 44 3.04 -2.09 7.34
CA ASN A 44 2.48 -1.19 6.33
C ASN A 44 0.98 -0.98 6.51
N LEU A 45 0.23 -2.02 6.88
CA LEU A 45 -1.21 -1.94 7.15
C LEU A 45 -1.50 -1.03 8.35
N VAL A 46 -0.82 -1.22 9.48
CA VAL A 46 -0.98 -0.38 10.68
C VAL A 46 -0.61 1.07 10.37
N THR A 47 0.46 1.29 9.60
CA THR A 47 0.88 2.63 9.17
C THR A 47 -0.16 3.30 8.27
N SER A 48 -0.70 2.55 7.30
CA SER A 48 -1.78 3.00 6.42
C SER A 48 -3.01 3.38 7.23
N GLU A 49 -3.48 2.50 8.11
CA GLU A 49 -4.65 2.74 8.95
C GLU A 49 -4.49 4.02 9.80
N LYS A 50 -3.34 4.20 10.44
CA LYS A 50 -3.07 5.37 11.28
C LYS A 50 -3.07 6.66 10.47
N LYS A 51 -2.45 6.67 9.28
CA LYS A 51 -2.46 7.85 8.39
C LYS A 51 -3.86 8.14 7.86
N PHE A 52 -4.61 7.11 7.49
CA PHE A 52 -5.97 7.22 7.01
C PHE A 52 -6.90 7.83 8.07
N LYS A 53 -6.88 7.30 9.32
CA LYS A 53 -7.66 7.83 10.45
C LYS A 53 -7.32 9.29 10.77
N ARG A 54 -6.03 9.66 10.71
CA ARG A 54 -5.60 11.06 10.86
C ARG A 54 -6.13 11.94 9.73
N GLY A 55 -6.10 11.45 8.49
CA GLY A 55 -6.66 12.14 7.34
C GLY A 55 -8.16 12.42 7.49
N ILE A 56 -8.94 11.41 7.92
CA ILE A 56 -10.37 11.57 8.23
C ILE A 56 -10.57 12.66 9.30
N LEU A 57 -9.82 12.61 10.39
CA LEU A 57 -9.97 13.58 11.48
C LEU A 57 -9.70 15.01 11.00
N VAL A 58 -8.58 15.22 10.29
CA VAL A 58 -8.21 16.53 9.75
C VAL A 58 -9.25 17.00 8.72
N ALA A 59 -9.73 16.11 7.85
CA ALA A 59 -10.74 16.44 6.86
C ALA A 59 -12.06 16.88 7.51
N THR A 60 -12.53 16.15 8.51
CA THR A 60 -13.75 16.47 9.27
C THR A 60 -13.64 17.82 9.98
N ILE A 61 -12.49 18.13 10.58
CA ILE A 61 -12.25 19.45 11.17
C ILE A 61 -12.34 20.53 10.08
N GLY A 62 -11.67 20.31 8.96
CA GLY A 62 -11.71 21.24 7.82
C GLY A 62 -13.13 21.49 7.32
N TYR A 63 -13.93 20.43 7.11
CA TYR A 63 -15.32 20.55 6.68
C TYR A 63 -16.20 21.25 7.72
N THR A 64 -16.00 20.98 9.01
CA THR A 64 -16.70 21.68 10.08
C THR A 64 -16.41 23.18 10.03
N LEU A 65 -15.13 23.57 9.94
CA LEU A 65 -14.72 24.97 9.82
C LEU A 65 -15.26 25.64 8.55
N THR A 66 -15.28 24.91 7.44
CA THR A 66 -15.84 25.36 6.16
C THR A 66 -17.32 25.67 6.29
N ILE A 67 -18.10 24.75 6.91
CA ILE A 67 -19.54 24.93 7.13
C ILE A 67 -19.79 26.10 8.07
N THR A 68 -19.09 26.17 9.21
CA THR A 68 -19.24 27.29 10.15
C THR A 68 -18.87 28.63 9.50
N GLY A 69 -17.79 28.68 8.73
CA GLY A 69 -17.39 29.87 7.98
C GLY A 69 -18.44 30.28 6.95
N GLY A 70 -18.98 29.32 6.20
CA GLY A 70 -20.05 29.56 5.22
C GLY A 70 -21.34 30.10 5.84
N LEU A 71 -21.70 29.63 7.05
CA LEU A 71 -22.85 30.17 7.80
C LEU A 71 -22.62 31.60 8.30
N MET A 72 -21.36 32.02 8.46
CA MET A 72 -20.99 33.37 8.93
C MET A 72 -20.84 34.38 7.78
N LEU A 73 -20.82 33.94 6.53
CA LEU A 73 -20.81 34.82 5.36
C LEU A 73 -22.10 35.66 5.25
N GLY A 74 -21.97 36.87 4.72
CA GLY A 74 -23.08 37.81 4.50
C GLY A 74 -23.71 38.36 5.78
N ARG A 75 -23.07 38.16 6.92
CA ARG A 75 -23.51 38.64 8.25
C ARG A 75 -22.49 39.61 8.84
N SER A 76 -22.72 40.06 10.08
CA SER A 76 -21.82 40.97 10.79
C SER A 76 -20.37 40.47 10.92
N ASN A 77 -20.16 39.16 10.79
CA ASN A 77 -18.85 38.50 10.92
C ASN A 77 -18.31 37.99 9.58
N ASP A 78 -18.65 38.62 8.45
CA ASP A 78 -18.30 38.14 7.11
C ASP A 78 -16.79 37.87 6.92
N GLN A 79 -15.94 38.76 7.44
CA GLN A 79 -14.48 38.59 7.34
C GLN A 79 -13.96 37.35 8.09
N LEU A 80 -14.56 37.04 9.25
CA LEU A 80 -14.26 35.80 9.98
C LEU A 80 -14.80 34.58 9.23
N GLY A 81 -15.98 34.70 8.61
CA GLY A 81 -16.58 33.66 7.78
C GLY A 81 -15.71 33.27 6.59
N GLN A 82 -15.19 34.27 5.87
CA GLN A 82 -14.25 34.07 4.75
C GLN A 82 -12.96 33.40 5.23
N GLY A 83 -12.40 33.85 6.36
CA GLY A 83 -11.20 33.25 6.96
C GLY A 83 -11.40 31.77 7.31
N LEU A 84 -12.52 31.45 7.98
CA LEU A 84 -12.88 30.08 8.34
C LEU A 84 -13.16 29.19 7.13
N LEU A 85 -13.75 29.73 6.07
CA LEU A 85 -13.96 29.01 4.82
C LEU A 85 -12.65 28.60 4.15
N VAL A 86 -11.71 29.53 4.02
CA VAL A 86 -10.41 29.24 3.40
C VAL A 86 -9.61 28.28 4.28
N ALA A 87 -9.53 28.56 5.58
CA ALA A 87 -8.82 27.70 6.53
C ALA A 87 -9.44 26.29 6.58
N GLY A 88 -10.77 26.21 6.61
CA GLY A 88 -11.51 24.95 6.58
C GLY A 88 -11.30 24.17 5.29
N GLY A 89 -11.39 24.83 4.14
CA GLY A 89 -11.22 24.20 2.83
C GLY A 89 -9.81 23.65 2.64
N VAL A 90 -8.78 24.43 3.00
CA VAL A 90 -7.38 23.98 2.96
C VAL A 90 -7.16 22.82 3.92
N THR A 91 -7.66 22.91 5.16
CA THR A 91 -7.54 21.83 6.15
C THR A 91 -8.24 20.56 5.67
N GLY A 92 -9.42 20.69 5.08
CA GLY A 92 -10.20 19.59 4.48
C GLY A 92 -9.43 18.87 3.38
N ALA A 93 -8.85 19.66 2.47
CA ALA A 93 -8.02 19.16 1.38
C ALA A 93 -6.76 18.44 1.89
N VAL A 94 -6.06 19.01 2.88
CA VAL A 94 -4.89 18.37 3.51
C VAL A 94 -5.27 17.03 4.15
N GLY A 95 -6.39 16.97 4.86
CA GLY A 95 -6.90 15.71 5.41
C GLY A 95 -7.13 14.66 4.33
N THR A 96 -7.68 15.07 3.18
CA THR A 96 -7.89 14.20 2.02
C THR A 96 -6.58 13.71 1.40
N VAL A 97 -5.58 14.58 1.27
CA VAL A 97 -4.25 14.18 0.80
C VAL A 97 -3.61 13.16 1.75
N LEU A 98 -3.76 13.32 3.07
CA LEU A 98 -3.27 12.34 4.04
C LEU A 98 -3.96 10.97 3.93
N MET A 99 -5.25 10.95 3.61
CA MET A 99 -5.97 9.71 3.31
C MET A 99 -5.46 9.04 2.03
N ILE A 100 -5.17 9.81 0.98
CA ILE A 100 -4.66 9.24 -0.27
C ILE A 100 -3.22 8.73 -0.08
N ASP A 101 -2.37 9.48 0.63
CA ASP A 101 -0.99 9.06 0.93
C ASP A 101 -0.95 7.79 1.79
N SER A 102 -1.98 7.48 2.57
CA SER A 102 -2.00 6.23 3.33
C SER A 102 -2.03 5.00 2.43
N PHE A 103 -2.72 5.06 1.28
CA PHE A 103 -2.81 3.93 0.34
C PHE A 103 -1.47 3.55 -0.30
N LYS A 104 -0.50 4.46 -0.33
CA LYS A 104 0.87 4.15 -0.78
C LYS A 104 1.55 3.09 0.08
N TYR A 105 1.24 3.02 1.38
CA TYR A 105 1.77 1.99 2.26
C TYR A 105 1.09 0.64 2.01
N LEU A 106 -0.21 0.65 1.72
CA LEU A 106 -0.93 -0.54 1.27
C LEU A 106 -0.35 -1.08 -0.05
N GLY A 107 -0.12 -0.21 -1.04
CA GLY A 107 0.43 -0.59 -2.34
C GLY A 107 1.88 -1.08 -2.29
N ARG A 108 2.68 -0.61 -1.32
CA ARG A 108 4.03 -1.12 -1.07
C ARG A 108 4.04 -2.55 -0.53
N ALA A 109 3.03 -2.93 0.25
CA ALA A 109 2.89 -4.30 0.75
C ALA A 109 2.66 -5.33 -0.38
N GLY A 110 2.05 -4.92 -1.49
CA GLY A 110 1.81 -5.78 -2.67
C GLY A 110 2.91 -5.75 -3.74
N ARG A 111 3.89 -4.85 -3.63
CA ARG A 111 4.94 -4.71 -4.66
C ARG A 111 6.03 -5.75 -4.44
N LYS A 112 5.98 -6.83 -5.22
CA LYS A 112 7.07 -7.80 -5.31
C LYS A 112 8.28 -7.08 -5.91
N ASP A 113 9.29 -6.77 -5.10
CA ASP A 113 10.56 -6.28 -5.61
C ASP A 113 11.10 -7.33 -6.59
N LYS A 114 11.09 -6.98 -7.88
CA LYS A 114 11.77 -7.72 -8.93
C LYS A 114 13.26 -7.45 -8.73
N LYS A 115 13.93 -8.30 -7.95
CA LYS A 115 15.36 -8.54 -8.09
C LYS A 115 15.54 -9.83 -8.87
#